data_AF-A0A3S2AHQ9-F1
#
_entry.id   AF-A0A3S2AHQ9-F1
#
_cell.length_a   1.000
_cell.length_b   1.000
_cell.length_c   1.000
_cell.angle_alpha   90.00
_cell.angle_beta   90.00
_cell.angle_gamma   90.00
#
_symmetry.space_group_name_H-M   'P 1'
#
loop_
_entity.id
_entity.type
_entity.pdbx_description
1 polymer ?
#
loop_
_entity_poly.entity_id
_entity_poly.type
_entity_poly.pdbx_seq_one_letter_code
_entity_poly.pdbx_strand_id
1 'polypeptide(L)'
;MINEAAIINVVARTSLWLQPHRIVLILIALGLVLSAAFFMRWDWLPQYYEMGLIGIWRSLWILAVTCVLGFLLAVPLGLAQATGSFWFAAPAKVFCTVIRGTPLLIQLWLLYYGLGSLFPQYPWIRESWMWPYLRQAWPYGVLALTLSFAGYEGEVMR
;
A
#
# COMPACT_ATOMS: atom_id res chain seq x y z
N MET A 1 -10.70 -9.33 47.40
CA MET A 1 -9.74 -9.96 46.47
C MET A 1 -9.91 -9.51 45.01
N ILE A 2 -11.12 -9.52 44.40
CA ILE A 2 -11.32 -9.09 42.99
C ILE A 2 -10.99 -7.59 42.76
N ASN A 3 -11.24 -6.73 43.75
CA ASN A 3 -11.05 -5.28 43.64
C ASN A 3 -9.57 -4.85 43.73
N GLU A 4 -8.76 -5.53 44.54
CA GLU A 4 -7.32 -5.24 44.68
C GLU A 4 -6.54 -5.60 43.42
N ALA A 5 -6.79 -6.78 42.85
CA ALA A 5 -6.16 -7.21 41.61
C ALA A 5 -6.51 -6.28 40.43
N ALA A 6 -7.72 -5.71 40.43
CA ALA A 6 -8.14 -4.71 39.45
C ALA A 6 -7.39 -3.39 39.64
N ILE A 7 -7.27 -2.89 40.88
CA ILE A 7 -6.53 -1.66 41.20
C ILE A 7 -5.04 -1.80 40.85
N ILE A 8 -4.41 -2.92 41.21
CA ILE A 8 -3.00 -3.21 40.89
C ILE A 8 -2.78 -3.24 39.37
N ASN A 9 -3.70 -3.85 38.61
CA ASN A 9 -3.63 -3.84 37.15
C ASN A 9 -3.77 -2.45 36.54
N VAL A 10 -4.65 -1.60 37.09
CA VAL A 10 -4.83 -0.22 36.63
C VAL A 10 -3.57 0.60 36.90
N VAL A 11 -3.01 0.52 38.11
CA VAL A 11 -1.78 1.22 38.50
C VAL A 11 -0.57 0.74 37.68
N ALA A 12 -0.46 -0.57 37.45
CA ALA A 12 0.58 -1.13 36.58
C ALA A 12 0.43 -0.63 35.13
N ARG A 13 -0.80 -0.55 34.61
CA ARG A 13 -1.06 0.01 33.28
C ARG A 13 -0.75 1.50 33.19
N THR A 14 -1.11 2.32 34.16
CA THR A 14 -0.75 3.76 34.15
C THR A 14 0.75 3.97 34.32
N SER A 15 1.43 3.15 35.12
CA SER A 15 2.90 3.15 35.23
C SER A 15 3.57 2.88 33.87
N LEU A 16 2.99 1.99 33.04
CA LEU A 16 3.50 1.76 31.67
C LEU A 16 3.43 3.00 30.78
N TRP A 17 2.45 3.89 30.95
CA TRP A 17 2.35 5.14 30.19
C TRP A 17 3.28 6.24 30.71
N LEU A 18 3.54 6.25 32.02
CA LEU A 18 4.40 7.21 32.71
C LEU A 18 5.90 6.85 32.66
N GLN A 19 6.28 5.85 31.87
CA GLN A 19 7.69 5.54 31.65
C GLN A 19 8.40 6.77 31.05
N PRO A 20 9.55 7.21 31.60
CA PRO A 20 10.20 8.47 31.20
C PRO A 20 10.41 8.61 29.69
N HIS A 21 10.77 7.52 29.00
CA HIS A 21 10.97 7.55 27.55
C HIS A 21 9.67 7.83 26.76
N ARG A 22 8.52 7.33 27.22
CA ARG A 22 7.23 7.60 26.57
C ARG A 22 6.81 9.04 26.74
N ILE A 23 7.01 9.59 27.95
CA ILE A 23 6.76 11.00 28.24
C ILE A 23 7.63 11.87 27.31
N VAL A 24 8.92 11.56 27.19
CA VAL A 24 9.84 12.26 26.29
C VAL A 24 9.36 12.17 24.83
N LEU A 25 8.98 10.99 24.34
CA LEU A 25 8.46 10.81 22.98
C LEU A 25 7.16 11.60 22.73
N ILE A 26 6.25 11.62 23.71
CA ILE A 26 5.00 12.41 23.64
C ILE A 26 5.33 13.90 23.58
N LEU A 27 6.25 14.39 24.41
CA LEU A 27 6.67 15.79 24.40
C LEU A 27 7.32 16.18 23.07
N ILE A 28 8.16 15.31 22.50
CA ILE A 28 8.74 15.52 21.17
C ILE A 28 7.64 15.56 20.11
N ALA A 29 6.71 14.61 20.11
CA ALA A 29 5.61 14.56 19.15
C ALA A 29 4.71 15.81 19.25
N LEU A 30 4.36 16.23 20.47
CA LEU A 30 3.62 17.47 20.71
C LEU A 30 4.42 18.68 20.23
N GLY A 31 5.71 18.75 20.52
CA GLY A 31 6.59 19.81 20.03
C GLY A 31 6.61 19.90 18.51
N LEU A 32 6.66 18.77 17.80
CA LEU A 32 6.61 18.70 16.34
C LEU A 32 5.24 19.11 15.78
N VAL A 33 4.14 18.70 16.41
CA VAL A 33 2.79 19.07 15.98
C VAL A 33 2.55 20.57 16.17
N LEU A 34 2.94 21.10 17.34
CA LEU A 34 2.83 22.52 17.62
C LEU A 34 3.74 23.33 16.69
N SER A 35 4.97 22.86 16.44
CA SER A 35 5.86 23.56 15.52
C SER A 35 5.32 23.57 14.09
N ALA A 36 4.74 22.47 13.62
CA ALA A 36 4.05 22.43 12.34
C ALA A 36 2.84 23.38 12.32
N ALA A 37 2.03 23.41 13.37
CA ALA A 37 0.85 24.28 13.44
C ALA A 37 1.22 25.78 13.40
N PHE A 38 2.27 26.20 14.11
CA PHE A 38 2.61 27.62 14.24
C PHE A 38 3.67 28.12 13.25
N PHE A 39 4.62 27.28 12.82
CA PHE A 39 5.72 27.69 11.94
C PHE A 39 5.54 27.30 10.47
N MET A 40 4.67 26.32 10.14
CA MET A 40 4.38 26.03 8.74
C MET A 40 3.49 27.12 8.13
N ARG A 41 3.61 27.30 6.82
CA ARG A 41 2.75 28.19 6.06
C ARG A 41 1.43 27.49 5.77
N TRP A 42 0.33 28.05 6.27
CA TRP A 42 -1.03 27.53 6.05
C TRP A 42 -1.84 28.34 5.03
N ASP A 43 -1.23 29.40 4.48
CA ASP A 43 -1.86 30.36 3.57
C ASP A 43 -2.40 29.73 2.28
N TRP A 44 -1.89 28.54 1.92
CA TRP A 44 -2.26 27.78 0.72
C TRP A 44 -3.44 26.82 0.94
N LEU A 45 -3.75 26.48 2.19
CA LEU A 45 -4.74 25.45 2.49
C LEU A 45 -6.14 25.81 1.94
N PRO A 46 -6.68 27.03 2.12
CA PRO A 46 -7.99 27.41 1.59
C PRO A 46 -8.09 27.33 0.06
N GLN A 47 -6.97 27.46 -0.66
CA GLN A 47 -6.94 27.44 -2.13
C GLN A 47 -6.81 26.03 -2.68
N TYR A 48 -6.19 25.10 -1.93
CA TYR A 48 -5.88 23.74 -2.43
C TYR A 48 -6.57 22.61 -1.66
N TYR A 49 -7.40 22.89 -0.65
CA TYR A 49 -8.03 21.85 0.16
C TYR A 49 -8.85 20.86 -0.70
N GLU A 50 -9.55 21.34 -1.73
CA GLU A 50 -10.32 20.48 -2.64
C GLU A 50 -9.42 19.50 -3.40
N MET A 51 -8.27 19.97 -3.90
CA MET A 51 -7.29 19.11 -4.55
C MET A 51 -6.70 18.08 -3.58
N GLY A 52 -6.50 18.49 -2.32
CA GLY A 52 -6.11 17.59 -1.23
C GLY A 52 -7.14 16.49 -0.99
N LEU A 53 -8.43 16.84 -0.90
CA LEU A 53 -9.52 15.87 -0.73
C LEU A 53 -9.63 14.90 -1.92
N ILE A 54 -9.48 15.42 -3.14
CA ILE A 54 -9.42 14.59 -4.36
C ILE A 54 -8.21 13.65 -4.31
N GLY A 55 -7.06 14.12 -3.84
CA GLY A 55 -5.86 13.30 -3.65
C GLY A 55 -6.10 12.17 -2.65
N ILE A 56 -6.64 12.49 -1.47
CA ILE A 56 -7.01 11.51 -0.44
C ILE A 56 -7.98 10.47 -1.00
N TRP A 57 -9.04 10.93 -1.68
CA TRP A 57 -10.01 10.05 -2.31
C TRP A 57 -9.37 9.12 -3.35
N ARG A 58 -8.52 9.65 -4.23
CA ARG A 58 -7.79 8.84 -5.23
C ARG A 58 -6.89 7.80 -4.58
N SER A 59 -6.17 8.16 -3.52
CA SER A 59 -5.32 7.21 -2.79
C SER A 59 -6.15 6.10 -2.14
N LEU A 60 -7.26 6.43 -1.48
CA LEU A 60 -8.16 5.44 -0.89
C LEU A 60 -8.81 4.55 -1.95
N TRP A 61 -9.20 5.12 -3.08
CA TRP A 61 -9.76 4.37 -4.21
C TRP A 61 -8.74 3.39 -4.80
N ILE A 62 -7.51 3.84 -5.06
CA ILE A 62 -6.43 2.96 -5.55
C ILE A 62 -6.14 1.86 -4.52
N LEU A 63 -6.04 2.20 -3.24
CA LEU A 63 -5.84 1.23 -2.16
C LEU A 63 -6.93 0.15 -2.18
N ALA A 64 -8.20 0.55 -2.15
CA ALA A 64 -9.32 -0.38 -2.13
C ALA A 64 -9.33 -1.31 -3.36
N VAL A 65 -9.16 -0.74 -4.57
CA VAL A 65 -9.15 -1.52 -5.82
C VAL A 65 -7.98 -2.50 -5.84
N THR A 66 -6.77 -2.05 -5.48
CA THR A 66 -5.57 -2.89 -5.54
C THR A 66 -5.56 -3.97 -4.48
N CYS A 67 -6.11 -3.71 -3.28
CA CYS A 67 -6.32 -4.73 -2.27
C CYS A 67 -7.33 -5.79 -2.73
N VAL A 68 -8.47 -5.39 -3.29
CA VAL A 68 -9.49 -6.35 -3.78
C VAL A 68 -8.93 -7.20 -4.92
N LEU A 69 -8.38 -6.57 -5.96
CA LEU A 69 -7.81 -7.29 -7.10
C LEU A 69 -6.61 -8.16 -6.68
N GLY A 70 -5.75 -7.63 -5.81
CA GLY A 70 -4.59 -8.33 -5.31
C GLY A 70 -4.98 -9.55 -4.49
N PHE A 71 -6.00 -9.43 -3.64
CA PHE A 71 -6.53 -10.54 -2.85
C PHE A 71 -7.15 -11.63 -3.72
N LEU A 72 -7.92 -11.25 -4.75
CA LEU A 72 -8.47 -12.19 -5.74
C LEU A 72 -7.39 -13.02 -6.45
N LEU A 73 -6.19 -12.46 -6.62
CA LEU A 73 -5.03 -13.18 -7.15
C LEU A 73 -4.25 -13.95 -6.07
N ALA A 74 -4.11 -13.39 -4.87
CA ALA A 74 -3.40 -13.99 -3.75
C ALA A 74 -3.98 -15.35 -3.35
N VAL A 75 -5.31 -15.45 -3.26
CA VAL A 75 -6.02 -16.68 -2.85
C VAL A 75 -5.69 -17.88 -3.74
N PRO A 76 -5.89 -17.84 -5.08
CA PRO A 76 -5.52 -18.96 -5.93
C PRO A 76 -4.01 -19.20 -5.98
N LEU A 77 -3.17 -18.16 -5.86
CA LEU A 77 -1.71 -18.33 -5.78
C LEU A 77 -1.30 -19.09 -4.51
N GLY A 78 -1.85 -18.75 -3.35
CA GLY A 78 -1.60 -19.45 -2.09
C GLY A 78 -2.05 -20.91 -2.15
N LEU A 79 -3.28 -21.14 -2.61
CA LEU A 79 -3.83 -22.49 -2.80
C LEU A 79 -2.98 -23.34 -3.75
N ALA A 80 -2.57 -22.78 -4.89
CA ALA A 80 -1.71 -23.48 -5.84
C ALA A 80 -0.36 -23.87 -5.24
N GLN A 81 0.20 -23.04 -4.36
CA GLN A 81 1.47 -23.32 -3.68
C GLN A 81 1.34 -24.34 -2.56
N ALA A 82 0.22 -24.33 -1.83
CA ALA A 82 -0.04 -25.19 -0.69
C ALA A 82 -0.41 -26.62 -1.10
N THR A 83 -1.34 -26.76 -2.05
CA THR A 83 -1.95 -28.05 -2.41
C THR A 83 -1.85 -28.40 -3.90
N GLY A 84 -1.37 -27.48 -4.73
CA GLY A 84 -1.29 -27.70 -6.17
C GLY A 84 -0.22 -28.73 -6.57
N SER A 85 -0.45 -29.39 -7.70
CA SER A 85 0.59 -30.22 -8.33
C SER A 85 1.78 -29.36 -8.74
N PHE A 86 2.93 -29.98 -9.03
CA PHE A 86 4.15 -29.26 -9.42
C PHE A 86 3.92 -28.21 -10.53
N TRP A 87 3.04 -28.51 -11.49
CA TRP A 87 2.69 -27.62 -12.61
C TRP A 87 1.98 -26.33 -12.21
N PHE A 88 1.26 -26.30 -11.09
CA PHE A 88 0.61 -25.11 -10.57
C PHE A 88 1.42 -24.46 -9.44
N ALA A 89 2.03 -25.27 -8.59
CA ALA A 89 2.83 -24.80 -7.47
C ALA A 89 4.12 -24.10 -7.93
N ALA A 90 4.80 -24.61 -8.96
CA ALA A 90 6.06 -24.03 -9.42
C ALA A 90 5.88 -22.63 -10.03
N PRO A 91 4.95 -22.38 -10.97
CA PRO A 91 4.72 -21.03 -11.49
C PRO A 91 4.27 -20.05 -10.40
N ALA A 92 3.41 -20.47 -9.47
CA ALA A 92 2.96 -19.62 -8.37
C ALA A 92 4.11 -19.23 -7.44
N LYS A 93 5.00 -20.17 -7.08
CA LYS A 93 6.23 -19.88 -6.31
C LYS A 93 7.16 -18.92 -7.05
N VAL A 94 7.36 -19.13 -8.35
CA VAL A 94 8.21 -18.25 -9.18
C VAL A 94 7.62 -16.84 -9.21
N PHE A 95 6.31 -16.71 -9.43
CA PHE A 95 5.62 -15.42 -9.40
C PHE A 95 5.82 -14.71 -8.05
N CYS A 96 5.49 -15.36 -6.93
CA CYS A 96 5.64 -14.78 -5.59
C CYS A 96 7.09 -14.38 -5.30
N THR A 97 8.05 -15.23 -5.67
CA THR A 97 9.49 -14.96 -5.47
C THR A 97 9.96 -13.74 -6.26
N VAL A 98 9.61 -13.64 -7.55
CA VAL A 98 10.03 -12.53 -8.42
C VAL A 98 9.40 -11.22 -7.96
N ILE A 99 8.10 -11.23 -7.69
CA ILE A 99 7.37 -10.03 -7.28
C ILE A 99 7.87 -9.52 -5.92
N ARG A 100 8.04 -10.40 -4.94
CA ARG A 100 8.55 -10.02 -3.61
C ARG A 100 10.02 -9.62 -3.64
N GLY A 101 10.79 -10.19 -4.57
CA GLY A 101 12.20 -9.85 -4.79
C GLY A 101 12.44 -8.56 -5.59
N THR A 102 11.40 -8.00 -6.22
CA THR A 102 11.52 -6.77 -7.04
C THR A 102 10.95 -5.57 -6.29
N PRO A 103 11.70 -4.46 -6.09
CA PRO A 103 11.17 -3.27 -5.45
C PRO A 103 9.93 -2.73 -6.17
N LEU A 104 8.88 -2.36 -5.43
CA LEU A 104 7.62 -1.86 -6.01
C LEU A 104 7.84 -0.68 -6.98
N LEU A 105 8.78 0.22 -6.65
CA LEU A 105 9.13 1.34 -7.53
C LEU A 105 9.66 0.86 -8.89
N ILE A 106 10.46 -0.21 -8.90
CA ILE A 106 10.97 -0.81 -10.14
C ILE A 106 9.84 -1.50 -10.91
N GLN A 107 8.92 -2.19 -10.23
CA GLN A 107 7.73 -2.77 -10.88
C GLN A 107 6.92 -1.69 -11.59
N LEU A 108 6.65 -0.58 -10.90
CA LEU A 108 5.91 0.56 -11.45
C LEU A 108 6.66 1.21 -12.62
N TRP A 109 7.98 1.41 -12.48
CA TRP A 109 8.81 1.99 -13.53
C TRP A 109 8.84 1.12 -14.78
N LEU A 110 9.06 -0.19 -14.64
CA LEU A 110 9.05 -1.14 -15.75
C LEU A 110 7.70 -1.18 -16.46
N LEU A 111 6.60 -1.10 -15.72
CA LEU A 111 5.26 -1.10 -16.30
C LEU A 111 4.97 0.23 -17.04
N TYR A 112 5.24 1.37 -16.43
CA TYR A 112 4.88 2.66 -17.00
C TYR A 112 5.87 3.14 -18.08
N TYR A 113 7.16 3.19 -17.75
CA TYR A 113 8.21 3.67 -18.67
C TYR A 113 8.77 2.56 -19.56
N GLY A 114 8.76 1.30 -19.11
CA GLY A 114 9.14 0.17 -19.95
C GLY A 114 8.00 -0.21 -20.91
N LEU A 115 7.01 -0.95 -20.43
CA LEU A 115 5.92 -1.47 -21.25
C LEU A 115 5.05 -0.36 -21.85
N GLY A 116 4.67 0.64 -21.05
CA GLY A 116 3.81 1.74 -21.49
C GLY A 116 4.41 2.60 -22.61
N SER A 117 5.74 2.68 -22.73
CA SER A 117 6.42 3.42 -23.81
C SER A 117 6.45 2.67 -25.15
N LEU A 118 6.15 1.36 -25.14
CA LEU A 118 6.05 0.55 -26.36
C LEU A 118 4.71 0.73 -27.06
N PHE A 119 3.62 0.88 -26.31
CA PHE A 119 2.27 0.97 -26.88
C PHE A 119 2.05 2.08 -27.92
N PRO A 120 2.58 3.32 -27.76
CA PRO A 120 2.43 4.36 -28.77
C PRO A 120 3.07 4.03 -30.12
N GLN A 121 4.06 3.12 -30.15
CA GLN A 121 4.79 2.75 -31.37
C GLN A 121 3.91 1.97 -32.37
N TYR A 122 2.82 1.38 -31.88
CA TYR A 122 1.92 0.55 -32.67
C TYR A 122 0.63 1.32 -33.02
N PRO A 123 0.37 1.64 -34.31
CA PRO A 123 -0.82 2.40 -34.72
C PRO A 123 -2.14 1.76 -34.29
N TRP A 124 -2.26 0.44 -34.43
CA TRP A 124 -3.47 -0.29 -34.05
C TRP A 124 -3.78 -0.24 -32.54
N ILE A 125 -2.76 -0.05 -31.69
CA ILE A 125 -2.98 0.14 -30.25
C ILE A 125 -3.48 1.56 -29.98
N ARG A 126 -2.90 2.57 -30.64
CA ARG A 126 -3.31 3.98 -30.50
C ARG A 126 -4.73 4.24 -30.99
N GLU A 127 -5.17 3.49 -31.99
CA GLU A 127 -6.52 3.59 -32.56
C GLU A 127 -7.53 2.70 -31.82
N SER A 128 -7.07 1.88 -30.86
CA SER A 128 -7.94 1.00 -30.09
C SER A 128 -8.73 1.74 -29.01
N TRP A 129 -9.83 1.13 -28.59
CA TRP A 129 -10.63 1.57 -27.43
C TRP A 129 -9.84 1.55 -26.11
N MET A 130 -8.73 0.82 -26.04
CA MET A 130 -7.88 0.72 -24.84
C MET A 130 -6.91 1.89 -24.72
N TRP A 131 -6.63 2.61 -25.81
CA TRP A 131 -5.66 3.71 -25.84
C TRP A 131 -5.90 4.79 -24.78
N PRO A 132 -7.14 5.24 -24.50
CA PRO A 132 -7.41 6.22 -23.46
C PRO A 132 -6.91 5.77 -22.09
N TYR A 133 -6.87 4.47 -21.79
CA TYR A 133 -6.36 3.92 -20.55
C TYR A 133 -4.84 3.72 -20.60
N LEU A 134 -4.31 3.12 -21.68
CA LEU A 134 -2.88 2.80 -21.81
C LEU A 134 -1.97 4.04 -21.83
N ARG A 135 -2.50 5.20 -22.20
CA ARG A 135 -1.74 6.46 -22.14
C ARG A 135 -1.69 7.10 -20.74
N GLN A 136 -2.54 6.68 -19.81
CA GLN A 136 -2.63 7.26 -18.47
C GLN A 136 -1.67 6.55 -17.50
N ALA A 137 -1.22 7.23 -16.45
CA ALA A 137 -0.32 6.62 -15.46
C ALA A 137 -1.03 5.67 -14.49
N TRP A 138 -2.32 5.93 -14.18
CA TRP A 138 -3.02 5.21 -13.11
C TRP A 138 -3.21 3.70 -13.34
N PRO A 139 -3.45 3.17 -14.56
CA PRO A 139 -3.65 1.73 -14.72
C PRO A 139 -2.39 0.94 -14.40
N TYR A 140 -1.21 1.49 -14.73
CA TYR A 140 0.08 0.89 -14.39
C TYR A 140 0.33 0.92 -12.88
N GLY A 141 -0.08 2.00 -12.21
CA GLY A 141 -0.08 2.10 -10.75
C GLY A 141 -0.93 1.01 -10.11
N VAL A 142 -2.18 0.88 -10.54
CA VAL A 142 -3.10 -0.15 -10.05
C VAL A 142 -2.55 -1.55 -10.32
N LEU A 143 -2.03 -1.81 -11.52
CA LEU A 143 -1.45 -3.12 -11.87
C LEU A 143 -0.24 -3.45 -10.99
N ALA A 144 0.72 -2.53 -10.86
CA ALA A 144 1.93 -2.75 -10.05
C ALA A 144 1.59 -3.05 -8.59
N LEU A 145 0.70 -2.25 -8.00
CA LEU A 145 0.24 -2.43 -6.62
C LEU A 145 -0.53 -3.74 -6.44
N THR A 146 -1.39 -4.09 -7.39
CA THR A 146 -2.16 -5.35 -7.39
C THR A 146 -1.23 -6.56 -7.43
N LEU A 147 -0.26 -6.57 -8.34
CA LEU A 147 0.71 -7.66 -8.46
C LEU A 147 1.57 -7.77 -7.21
N SER A 148 2.06 -6.64 -6.69
CA SER A 148 2.83 -6.59 -5.45
C SER A 148 2.05 -7.17 -4.28
N PHE A 149 0.82 -6.70 -4.05
CA PHE A 149 -0.06 -7.22 -3.01
C PHE A 149 -0.29 -8.74 -3.16
N ALA A 150 -0.62 -9.20 -4.37
CA ALA A 150 -0.84 -10.61 -4.66
C ALA A 150 0.40 -11.48 -4.38
N GLY A 151 1.60 -10.99 -4.71
CA GLY A 151 2.85 -11.69 -4.47
C GLY A 151 3.13 -11.89 -2.98
N TYR A 152 2.95 -10.83 -2.17
CA TYR A 152 3.14 -10.90 -0.71
C TYR A 152 2.07 -11.75 -0.03
N GLU A 153 0.79 -11.46 -0.24
CA GLU A 153 -0.30 -12.18 0.40
C GLU A 153 -0.41 -13.63 -0.08
N GLY A 154 -0.10 -13.88 -1.36
CA GLY A 154 -0.07 -15.24 -1.91
C GLY A 154 0.99 -16.14 -1.25
N GLU A 155 2.13 -15.58 -0.79
CA GLU A 155 3.07 -16.36 0.02
C GLU A 155 2.55 -16.56 1.45
N VAL A 156 1.92 -15.55 2.04
CA VAL A 156 1.36 -15.65 3.40
C VAL A 156 0.28 -16.75 3.47
N MET A 157 -0.45 -16.98 2.38
CA MET A 157 -1.51 -17.98 2.27
C MET A 157 -1.02 -19.41 1.96
N ARG A 158 0.26 -19.61 1.65
CA ARG A 158 0.83 -20.94 1.34
C ARG A 158 0.95 -21.81 2.59
#